data_AF-A0A5E4NR79-F1
#
_entry.id   AF-A0A5E4NR79-F1
#
_cell.length_a   1.000
_cell.length_b   1.000
_cell.length_c   1.000
_cell.angle_alpha   90.00
_cell.angle_beta   90.00
_cell.angle_gamma   90.00
#
_symmetry.space_group_name_H-M   'P 1'
#
loop_
_entity.id
_entity.type
_entity.pdbx_description
1 polymer ?
#
loop_
_entity_poly.entity_id
_entity_poly.type
_entity_poly.pdbx_seq_one_letter_code
_entity_poly.pdbx_strand_id
1 'polypeptide(L)'
;SARWQKDYNPDLCFVTKNNHGFSVKTSRQVLSDFPRSQHRPVLIKVGTQIPITNSIPKPRWNFLKADWNEYRKRLDDNISWIKPEANNYDRFVKMVIQTAKKCIPRGYRKEYIPGWSKESDDLYNEYHINNNPDTADALLNSLSIARKTRWIKTVEEIDFKHSSRKA
;
A
#
# COMPACT_ATOMS: atom_id res chain seq x y z
N SER A 1 -9.29 -7.81 49.21
CA SER A 1 -10.07 -7.04 48.21
C SER A 1 -10.32 -7.79 46.88
N ALA A 2 -9.96 -9.07 46.73
CA ALA A 2 -9.99 -9.82 45.46
C ALA A 2 -11.35 -10.47 45.08
N ARG A 3 -12.48 -9.96 45.58
CA ARG A 3 -13.76 -10.68 45.60
C ARG A 3 -14.95 -9.95 44.95
N TRP A 4 -14.68 -8.98 44.09
CA TRP A 4 -15.73 -8.23 43.39
C TRP A 4 -15.73 -8.60 41.91
N GLN A 5 -16.92 -8.92 41.40
CA GLN A 5 -17.17 -9.28 40.01
C GLN A 5 -16.74 -8.15 39.07
N LYS A 6 -16.34 -8.52 37.85
CA LYS A 6 -15.64 -7.68 36.86
C LYS A 6 -16.54 -6.62 36.20
N ASP A 7 -17.22 -5.81 37.00
CA ASP A 7 -17.96 -4.65 36.50
C ASP A 7 -16.97 -3.50 36.30
N TYR A 8 -16.51 -3.34 35.06
CA TYR A 8 -15.62 -2.24 34.69
C TYR A 8 -16.46 -1.03 34.27
N ASN A 9 -16.40 0.05 35.05
CA ASN A 9 -16.92 1.34 34.61
C ASN A 9 -15.95 1.91 33.56
N PRO A 10 -16.41 2.22 32.34
CA PRO A 10 -15.56 2.85 31.35
C PRO A 10 -15.23 4.28 31.81
N ASP A 11 -13.94 4.57 32.02
CA ASP A 11 -13.49 5.93 32.24
C ASP A 11 -13.92 6.82 31.06
N LEU A 12 -14.54 7.96 31.39
CA LEU A 12 -15.00 8.93 30.43
C LEU A 12 -13.79 9.68 29.84
N CYS A 13 -13.66 9.68 28.52
CA CYS A 13 -12.58 10.37 27.82
C CYS A 13 -13.18 11.40 26.86
N PHE A 14 -12.76 12.65 27.02
CA PHE A 14 -13.07 13.73 26.09
C PHE A 14 -11.83 14.08 25.28
N VAL A 15 -12.03 14.33 23.99
CA VAL A 15 -10.99 14.78 23.07
C VAL A 15 -11.45 16.11 22.50
N THR A 16 -10.58 17.11 22.57
CA THR A 16 -10.83 18.44 22.04
C THR A 16 -10.56 18.52 20.54
N LYS A 17 -11.03 19.61 19.92
CA LYS A 17 -10.73 19.94 18.53
C LYS A 17 -9.31 20.52 18.43
N ASN A 18 -8.70 20.43 17.25
CA ASN A 18 -7.44 21.14 16.99
C ASN A 18 -7.67 22.66 16.91
N ASN A 19 -6.58 23.42 16.73
CA ASN A 19 -6.60 24.88 16.66
C ASN A 19 -7.48 25.43 15.52
N HIS A 20 -7.84 24.59 14.55
CA HIS A 20 -8.69 24.91 13.41
C HIS A 20 -10.17 24.49 13.62
N GLY A 21 -10.51 23.97 14.80
CA GLY A 21 -11.88 23.56 15.12
C GLY A 21 -12.31 22.21 14.53
N PHE A 22 -11.38 21.44 13.94
CA PHE A 22 -11.63 20.10 13.43
C PHE A 22 -11.44 19.04 14.51
N SER A 23 -12.19 17.94 14.40
CA SER A 23 -12.06 16.80 15.31
C SER A 23 -10.72 16.11 15.10
N VAL A 24 -9.94 15.93 16.17
CA VAL A 24 -8.65 15.22 16.09
C VAL A 24 -8.91 13.72 16.03
N LYS A 25 -8.34 13.03 15.04
CA LYS A 25 -8.42 11.58 14.93
C LYS A 25 -7.90 10.94 16.21
N THR A 26 -8.76 10.20 16.90
CA THR A 26 -8.41 9.60 18.19
C THR A 26 -8.88 8.16 18.28
N SER A 27 -8.07 7.31 18.90
CA SER A 27 -8.43 5.93 19.19
C SER A 27 -8.16 5.60 20.66
N ARG A 28 -9.02 4.77 21.23
CA ARG A 28 -8.95 4.29 22.61
C ARG A 28 -8.68 2.79 22.58
N GLN A 29 -7.69 2.35 23.33
CA GLN A 29 -7.38 0.94 23.55
C GLN A 29 -7.27 0.67 25.04
N VAL A 30 -8.12 -0.21 25.57
CA VAL A 30 -8.00 -0.68 26.96
C VAL A 30 -6.96 -1.79 26.99
N LEU A 31 -5.93 -1.64 27.82
CA LEU A 31 -4.85 -2.62 27.97
C LEU A 31 -5.26 -3.74 28.95
N SER A 32 -4.40 -4.76 29.04
CA SER A 32 -4.58 -5.88 29.96
C SER A 32 -4.58 -5.43 31.43
N ASP A 33 -5.07 -6.31 32.30
CA ASP A 33 -5.14 -6.07 33.74
C ASP A 33 -3.75 -5.70 34.31
N PHE A 34 -3.73 -4.68 35.18
CA PHE A 34 -2.53 -4.30 35.91
C PHE A 34 -2.38 -5.22 37.15
N PRO A 35 -1.18 -5.75 37.45
CA PRO A 35 -1.00 -6.66 38.59
C PRO A 35 -1.49 -6.03 39.90
N ARG A 36 -2.33 -6.78 40.63
CA ARG A 36 -2.87 -6.38 41.95
C ARG A 36 -3.74 -5.10 41.94
N SER A 37 -4.25 -4.68 40.78
CA SER A 37 -5.21 -3.59 40.63
C SER A 37 -6.48 -4.05 39.92
N GLN A 38 -7.62 -3.44 40.24
CA GLN A 38 -8.87 -3.63 39.51
C GLN A 38 -8.97 -2.71 38.27
N HIS A 39 -8.06 -1.73 38.15
CA HIS A 39 -8.03 -0.80 37.03
C HIS A 39 -7.34 -1.40 35.82
N ARG A 40 -7.86 -1.07 34.62
CA ARG A 40 -7.20 -1.33 33.34
C ARG A 40 -6.62 -0.04 32.79
N PRO A 41 -5.32 -0.01 32.43
CA PRO A 41 -4.76 1.15 31.75
C PRO A 41 -5.48 1.39 30.43
N VAL A 42 -5.74 2.65 30.10
CA VAL A 42 -6.33 3.06 28.81
C VAL A 42 -5.27 3.82 28.02
N LEU A 43 -4.91 3.30 26.86
CA LEU A 43 -4.06 3.98 25.89
C LEU A 43 -4.93 4.79 24.94
N ILE A 44 -4.71 6.10 24.93
CA ILE A 44 -5.37 7.03 24.02
C ILE A 44 -4.32 7.46 23.00
N LYS A 45 -4.59 7.21 21.71
CA LYS A 45 -3.74 7.69 20.62
C LYS A 45 -4.46 8.86 19.96
N VAL A 46 -3.89 10.05 20.07
CA VAL A 46 -4.43 11.30 19.54
C VAL A 46 -3.59 11.72 18.34
N GLY A 47 -4.25 12.17 17.28
CA GLY A 47 -3.62 12.64 16.04
C GLY A 47 -3.44 11.53 15.00
N THR A 48 -3.21 11.95 13.76
CA THR A 48 -2.95 11.04 12.67
C THR A 48 -1.50 10.60 12.65
N GLN A 49 -1.30 9.29 12.68
CA GLN A 49 -0.01 8.65 12.47
C GLN A 49 0.01 8.02 11.10
N ILE A 50 0.98 8.41 10.27
CA ILE A 50 1.22 7.78 8.97
C ILE A 50 2.29 6.71 9.18
N PRO A 51 1.93 5.41 9.16
CA PRO A 51 2.92 4.36 9.37
C PRO A 51 3.89 4.33 8.19
N ILE A 52 5.19 4.30 8.48
CA ILE A 52 6.22 4.08 7.47
C ILE A 52 6.19 2.59 7.11
N THR A 53 5.60 2.27 5.98
CA THR A 53 5.66 0.91 5.41
C THR A 53 6.84 0.81 4.47
N ASN A 54 7.91 0.15 4.91
CA ASN A 54 9.03 -0.18 4.03
C ASN A 54 8.63 -1.42 3.19
N SER A 55 8.37 -1.23 1.91
CA SER A 55 8.22 -2.36 0.98
C SER A 55 9.61 -2.87 0.59
N ILE A 56 9.77 -4.19 0.61
CA ILE A 56 11.03 -4.82 0.16
C ILE A 56 11.12 -4.63 -1.36
N PRO A 57 12.19 -4.01 -1.89
CA PRO A 57 12.33 -3.83 -3.33
C PRO A 57 12.54 -5.18 -3.99
N LYS A 58 11.46 -5.81 -4.48
CA LYS A 58 11.52 -7.08 -5.21
C LYS A 58 11.56 -6.80 -6.71
N PRO A 59 12.64 -7.16 -7.43
CA PRO A 59 12.70 -7.01 -8.88
C PRO A 59 11.62 -7.87 -9.55
N ARG A 60 10.81 -7.26 -10.41
CA ARG A 60 9.77 -7.93 -11.19
C ARG A 60 10.15 -7.91 -12.66
N TRP A 61 9.66 -8.88 -13.41
CA TRP A 61 9.81 -8.91 -14.87
C TRP A 61 9.07 -7.72 -15.47
N ASN A 62 9.76 -6.95 -16.32
CA ASN A 62 9.14 -5.86 -17.05
C ASN A 62 8.82 -6.30 -18.48
N PHE A 63 7.63 -6.87 -18.66
CA PHE A 63 7.16 -7.36 -19.96
C PHE A 63 6.96 -6.26 -21.01
N LEU A 64 6.80 -5.00 -20.58
CA LEU A 64 6.70 -3.86 -21.50
C LEU A 64 8.04 -3.50 -22.14
N LYS A 65 9.16 -3.87 -21.49
CA LYS A 65 10.53 -3.63 -21.99
C LYS A 65 11.21 -4.91 -22.48
N ALA A 66 10.46 -6.00 -22.61
CA ALA A 66 10.99 -7.26 -23.08
C ALA A 66 11.34 -7.18 -24.57
N ASP A 67 12.52 -7.69 -24.93
CA ASP A 67 12.83 -7.97 -26.33
C ASP A 67 12.24 -9.33 -26.71
N TRP A 68 10.98 -9.30 -27.17
CA TRP A 68 10.25 -10.52 -27.54
C TRP A 68 10.81 -11.19 -28.80
N ASN A 69 11.42 -10.43 -29.71
CA ASN A 69 12.00 -10.98 -30.93
C ASN A 69 13.24 -11.80 -30.61
N GLU A 70 14.14 -11.24 -29.80
CA GLU A 70 15.33 -11.95 -29.34
C GLU A 70 14.99 -13.12 -28.41
N TYR A 71 13.99 -12.94 -27.55
CA TYR A 71 13.49 -14.03 -26.70
C TYR A 71 12.99 -15.21 -27.52
N ARG A 72 12.16 -14.96 -28.53
CA ARG A 72 11.62 -16.00 -29.42
C ARG A 72 12.75 -16.73 -30.14
N LYS A 73 13.64 -15.99 -30.79
CA LYS A 73 14.77 -16.57 -31.53
C LYS A 73 15.61 -17.49 -30.65
N ARG A 74 16.03 -17.01 -29.47
CA ARG A 74 16.83 -17.82 -28.54
C ARG A 74 16.06 -19.02 -28.01
N LEU A 75 14.77 -18.89 -27.77
CA LEU A 75 13.97 -20.00 -27.26
C LEU A 75 13.82 -21.09 -28.32
N ASP A 76 13.52 -20.72 -29.56
CA ASP A 76 13.40 -21.64 -30.70
C ASP A 76 14.75 -22.32 -31.03
N ASP A 77 15.86 -21.58 -30.96
CA ASP A 77 17.20 -22.16 -31.16
C ASP A 77 17.54 -23.20 -30.09
N ASN A 78 17.22 -22.92 -28.81
CA ASN A 78 17.60 -23.79 -27.69
C ASN A 78 16.63 -24.97 -27.48
N ILE A 79 15.33 -24.81 -27.80
CA ILE A 79 14.32 -25.87 -27.62
C ILE A 79 14.56 -27.04 -28.56
N SER A 80 15.15 -26.78 -29.74
CA SER A 80 15.50 -27.81 -30.73
C SER A 80 16.42 -28.90 -30.18
N TRP A 81 17.19 -28.60 -29.12
CA TRP A 81 18.13 -29.51 -28.47
C TRP A 81 17.50 -30.34 -27.33
N ILE A 82 16.22 -30.13 -27.01
CA ILE A 82 15.52 -30.84 -25.94
C ILE A 82 14.50 -31.80 -26.55
N LYS A 83 14.66 -33.10 -26.28
CA LYS A 83 13.67 -34.09 -26.71
C LYS A 83 12.34 -33.89 -25.95
N PRO A 84 11.18 -34.00 -26.63
CA PRO A 84 9.86 -33.79 -26.04
C PRO A 84 9.42 -34.99 -25.19
N GLU A 85 10.17 -35.25 -24.11
CA GLU A 85 9.94 -36.33 -23.16
C GLU A 85 9.62 -35.74 -21.78
N ALA A 86 8.73 -36.38 -21.02
CA ALA A 86 8.33 -35.89 -19.69
C ALA A 86 9.52 -35.73 -18.73
N ASN A 87 10.52 -36.60 -18.85
CA ASN A 87 11.76 -36.55 -18.06
C ASN A 87 12.58 -35.27 -18.31
N ASN A 88 12.38 -34.60 -19.44
CA ASN A 88 13.10 -33.37 -19.79
C ASN A 88 12.36 -32.08 -19.38
N TYR A 89 11.22 -32.19 -18.69
CA TYR A 89 10.39 -31.02 -18.34
C TYR A 89 11.15 -29.98 -17.50
N ASP A 90 11.91 -30.40 -16.49
CA ASP A 90 12.71 -29.48 -15.66
C ASP A 90 13.78 -28.74 -16.49
N ARG A 91 14.41 -29.44 -17.45
CA ARG A 91 15.38 -28.85 -18.37
C ARG A 91 14.74 -27.80 -19.26
N PHE A 92 13.53 -28.08 -19.78
CA PHE A 92 12.75 -27.12 -20.55
C PHE A 92 12.40 -25.88 -19.71
N VAL A 93 11.85 -26.05 -18.50
CA VAL A 93 11.48 -24.92 -17.62
C VAL A 93 12.71 -24.05 -17.30
N LYS A 94 13.85 -24.67 -16.95
CA LYS A 94 15.09 -23.93 -16.69
C LYS A 94 15.56 -23.14 -17.91
N MET A 95 15.49 -23.73 -19.11
CA MET A 95 15.82 -23.04 -20.36
C MET A 95 14.91 -21.82 -20.58
N VAL A 96 13.59 -21.98 -20.48
CA VAL A 96 12.61 -20.88 -20.61
C VAL A 96 12.95 -19.73 -19.66
N ILE A 97 13.19 -20.03 -18.39
CA ILE A 97 13.54 -19.03 -17.37
C ILE A 97 14.87 -18.35 -17.69
N GLN A 98 15.88 -19.10 -18.15
CA GLN A 98 17.19 -18.53 -18.50
C GLN A 98 17.11 -17.60 -19.71
N THR A 99 16.36 -17.98 -20.74
CA THR A 99 16.12 -17.11 -21.90
C THR A 99 15.37 -15.86 -21.47
N ALA A 100 14.36 -16.00 -20.60
CA ALA A 100 13.64 -14.85 -20.04
C ALA A 100 14.60 -13.91 -19.31
N LYS A 101 15.53 -14.44 -18.50
CA LYS A 101 16.48 -13.63 -17.71
C LYS A 101 17.38 -12.76 -18.59
N LYS A 102 17.66 -13.20 -19.82
CA LYS A 102 18.50 -12.49 -20.78
C LYS A 102 17.73 -11.44 -21.58
N CYS A 103 16.47 -11.71 -21.91
CA CYS A 103 15.69 -10.88 -22.84
C CYS A 103 14.65 -9.98 -22.16
N ILE A 104 14.27 -10.28 -20.92
CA ILE A 104 13.26 -9.53 -20.17
C ILE A 104 13.97 -8.84 -19.00
N PRO A 105 14.11 -7.51 -19.02
CA PRO A 105 14.77 -6.80 -17.94
C PRO A 105 13.97 -6.95 -16.64
N ARG A 106 14.69 -7.13 -15.53
CA ARG A 106 14.12 -7.08 -14.19
C ARG A 106 14.29 -5.69 -13.62
N GLY A 107 13.21 -5.14 -13.10
CA GLY A 107 13.21 -3.81 -12.51
C GLY A 107 12.32 -3.74 -11.29
N TYR A 108 12.54 -2.70 -10.49
CA TYR A 108 11.60 -2.35 -9.43
C TYR A 108 10.54 -1.42 -9.99
N ARG A 109 9.26 -1.83 -9.92
CA ARG A 109 8.16 -0.93 -10.24
C ARG A 109 8.02 0.04 -9.07
N LYS A 110 8.27 1.32 -9.31
CA LYS A 110 7.92 2.35 -8.34
C LYS A 110 6.40 2.29 -8.14
N GLU A 111 5.99 2.11 -6.89
CA GLU A 111 4.59 2.24 -6.52
C GLU A 111 4.28 3.72 -6.48
N TYR A 112 3.43 4.16 -7.41
CA TYR A 112 2.96 5.53 -7.46
C TYR A 112 1.72 5.64 -6.60
N ILE A 113 1.72 6.57 -5.64
CA ILE A 113 0.54 6.87 -4.85
C ILE A 113 -0.39 7.75 -5.70
N PRO A 114 -1.62 7.30 -6.02
CA PRO A 114 -2.54 8.12 -6.81
C PRO A 114 -2.89 9.41 -6.07
N GLY A 115 -2.80 10.54 -6.78
CA GLY A 115 -3.06 11.86 -6.23
C GLY A 115 -1.85 12.52 -5.56
N TRP A 116 -0.69 11.86 -5.55
CA TRP A 116 0.54 12.45 -5.00
C TRP A 116 1.01 13.61 -5.88
N SER A 117 1.01 14.83 -5.31
CA SER A 117 1.49 16.05 -5.95
C SER A 117 2.79 16.53 -5.30
N LYS A 118 3.40 17.60 -5.85
CA LYS A 118 4.55 18.24 -5.22
C LYS A 118 4.21 18.77 -3.81
N GLU A 119 3.01 19.33 -3.63
CA GLU A 119 2.50 19.77 -2.33
C GLU A 119 2.39 18.59 -1.34
N SER A 120 1.93 17.42 -1.79
CA SER A 120 1.92 16.21 -0.96
C SER A 120 3.34 15.79 -0.54
N ASP A 121 4.32 15.95 -1.42
CA ASP A 121 5.73 15.65 -1.14
C ASP A 121 6.30 16.59 -0.07
N ASP A 122 6.04 17.89 -0.21
CA ASP A 122 6.48 18.92 0.73
C ASP A 122 5.87 18.68 2.13
N LEU A 123 4.56 18.44 2.21
CA LEU A 123 3.86 18.12 3.46
C LEU A 123 4.35 16.81 4.09
N TYR A 124 4.66 15.80 3.29
CA TYR A 124 5.20 14.54 3.78
C TYR A 124 6.61 14.72 4.37
N ASN A 125 7.47 15.48 3.70
CA ASN A 125 8.81 15.79 4.19
C ASN A 125 8.75 16.61 5.49
N GLU A 126 7.85 17.58 5.58
CA GLU A 126 7.63 18.35 6.82
C GLU A 126 7.13 17.46 7.96
N TYR A 127 6.16 16.58 7.69
CA TYR A 127 5.69 15.60 8.67
C TYR A 127 6.81 14.68 9.14
N HIS A 128 7.70 14.25 8.24
CA HIS A 128 8.80 13.36 8.59
C HIS A 128 9.81 14.00 9.55
N ILE A 129 10.02 15.32 9.45
CA ILE A 129 10.92 16.07 10.33
C ILE A 129 10.23 16.40 11.66
N ASN A 130 9.00 16.90 11.61
CA ASN A 130 8.34 17.52 12.77
C ASN A 130 7.37 16.58 13.51
N ASN A 131 6.98 15.44 12.91
CA ASN A 131 5.94 14.53 13.39
C ASN A 131 4.62 15.24 13.79
N ASN A 132 4.31 16.37 13.14
CA ASN A 132 3.14 17.18 13.48
C ASN A 132 1.85 16.52 12.96
N PRO A 133 0.86 16.18 13.81
CA PRO A 133 -0.38 15.56 13.35
C PRO A 133 -1.18 16.45 12.39
N ASP A 134 -1.11 17.78 12.52
CA ASP A 134 -1.85 18.69 11.63
C ASP A 134 -1.29 18.64 10.19
N THR A 135 0.02 18.46 10.02
CA THR A 135 0.62 18.33 8.67
C THR A 135 0.28 16.99 8.03
N ALA A 136 0.19 15.91 8.83
CA ALA A 136 -0.33 14.63 8.36
C ALA A 136 -1.80 14.72 7.92
N ASP A 137 -2.64 15.43 8.67
CA ASP A 137 -4.04 15.65 8.30
C ASP A 137 -4.16 16.48 7.01
N ALA A 138 -3.34 17.53 6.86
CA ALA A 138 -3.27 18.32 5.62
C ALA A 138 -2.85 17.47 4.41
N LEU A 139 -1.84 16.60 4.57
CA LEU A 139 -1.39 15.67 3.54
C LEU A 139 -2.51 14.70 3.13
N LEU A 140 -3.21 14.10 4.08
CA LEU A 140 -4.30 13.18 3.77
C LEU A 140 -5.47 13.88 3.11
N ASN A 141 -5.78 15.10 3.54
CA ASN A 141 -6.81 15.93 2.93
C ASN A 141 -6.45 16.27 1.48
N SER A 142 -5.23 16.72 1.19
CA SER A 142 -4.80 17.03 -0.19
C SER A 142 -4.88 15.80 -1.10
N LEU A 143 -4.45 14.63 -0.63
CA LEU A 143 -4.60 13.37 -1.36
C LEU A 143 -6.07 12.99 -1.61
N SER A 144 -6.94 13.18 -0.60
CA SER A 144 -8.37 12.90 -0.73
C SER A 144 -9.04 13.79 -1.77
N ILE A 145 -8.69 15.08 -1.79
CA ILE A 145 -9.18 16.07 -2.75
C ILE A 145 -8.70 15.69 -4.16
N ALA A 146 -7.40 15.43 -4.34
CA ALA A 146 -6.85 15.05 -5.64
C ALA A 146 -7.51 13.78 -6.21
N ARG A 147 -7.74 12.77 -5.37
CA ARG A 147 -8.44 11.54 -5.77
C ARG A 147 -9.90 11.80 -6.13
N LYS A 148 -10.60 12.61 -5.32
CA LYS A 148 -11.99 13.00 -5.59
C LYS A 148 -12.11 13.74 -6.92
N THR A 149 -11.27 14.74 -7.15
CA THR A 149 -11.27 15.52 -8.40
C THR A 149 -10.99 14.63 -9.61
N ARG A 150 -10.01 13.73 -9.50
CA ARG A 150 -9.73 12.77 -10.57
C ARG A 150 -10.91 11.84 -10.83
N TRP A 151 -11.56 11.34 -9.79
CA TRP A 151 -12.74 10.50 -9.92
C TRP A 151 -13.89 11.24 -10.60
N ILE A 152 -14.21 12.46 -10.17
CA ILE A 152 -15.24 13.31 -10.79
C ILE A 152 -14.95 13.49 -12.28
N LYS A 153 -13.74 13.94 -12.62
CA LYS A 153 -13.31 14.13 -14.01
C LYS A 153 -13.45 12.84 -14.84
N THR A 154 -13.02 11.72 -14.27
CA THR A 154 -13.11 10.42 -14.96
C THR A 154 -14.57 10.06 -15.21
N VAL A 155 -15.47 10.24 -14.23
CA VAL A 155 -16.90 9.94 -14.38
C VAL A 155 -17.58 10.86 -15.38
N GLU A 156 -17.23 12.15 -15.41
CA GLU A 156 -17.75 13.12 -16.38
C GLU A 156 -17.27 12.84 -17.81
N GLU A 157 -16.02 12.40 -17.96
CA GLU A 157 -15.42 12.06 -19.26
C GLU A 157 -15.78 10.65 -19.76
N ILE A 158 -16.30 9.77 -18.89
CA ILE A 158 -16.74 8.43 -19.31
C ILE A 158 -17.99 8.56 -20.19
N ASP A 159 -17.79 8.34 -21.49
CA ASP A 159 -18.88 8.16 -22.43
C ASP A 159 -19.43 6.73 -22.35
N PHE A 160 -20.59 6.58 -21.73
CA PHE A 160 -21.29 5.30 -21.61
C PHE A 160 -21.88 4.80 -22.93
N LYS A 161 -21.86 5.59 -24.02
CA LYS A 161 -22.43 5.18 -25.32
C LYS A 161 -21.64 4.09 -26.03
N HIS A 162 -20.36 3.91 -25.69
CA HIS A 162 -19.48 2.92 -26.34
C HIS A 162 -19.11 1.72 -25.46
N SER A 163 -19.63 1.62 -24.23
CA SER A 163 -19.39 0.48 -23.34
C SER A 163 -20.26 -0.73 -23.71
N SER A 164 -19.99 -1.32 -24.88
CA SER A 164 -20.53 -2.61 -25.30
C SER A 164 -19.42 -3.66 -25.38
N ARG A 165 -18.87 -4.03 -24.22
CA ARG A 165 -18.39 -5.41 -24.10
C ARG A 165 -19.63 -6.27 -23.94
N LYS A 166 -20.09 -6.88 -25.04
CA LYS A 166 -21.14 -7.91 -25.04
C LYS A 166 -20.85 -8.89 -23.90
N ALA A 167 -21.80 -9.01 -22.98
CA ALA A 167 -21.86 -10.11 -22.03
C ALA A 167 -22.20 -11.42 -22.75
#